data_AF-A0A920BN53-F1
#
_entry.id   AF-A0A920BN53-F1
#
_cell.length_a   1.000
_cell.length_b   1.000
_cell.length_c   1.000
_cell.angle_alpha   90.00
_cell.angle_beta   90.00
_cell.angle_gamma   90.00
#
_symmetry.space_group_name_H-M   'P 1'
#
loop_
_entity.id
_entity.type
_entity.pdbx_description
1 polymer ?
#
loop_
_entity_poly.entity_id
_entity_poly.type
_entity_poly.pdbx_seq_one_letter_code
_entity_poly.pdbx_strand_id
1 'polypeptide(L)'
;MDDNNDKNFVSVVLLSFPSQLQYDLWYEKYNTFYSPKAVEFLKSNGQIMQSATLVDDNNDMIRVSLIWVYKNKKAYEDCQKFHGQWAKIGGDFIGKASGYRGNQIWGFS
;
A
#
# COMPACT_ATOMS: atom_id res chain seq x y z
N MET A 1 -0.96 -29.99 -3.79
CA MET A 1 -2.19 -29.21 -4.05
C MET A 1 -2.06 -27.96 -3.22
N ASP A 2 -2.12 -26.81 -3.87
CA ASP A 2 -1.62 -25.53 -3.33
C ASP A 2 -2.75 -24.83 -2.55
N ASP A 3 -2.92 -25.19 -1.28
CA ASP A 3 -3.92 -24.65 -0.33
C ASP A 3 -3.82 -23.12 -0.11
N ASN A 4 -2.89 -22.44 -0.79
CA ASN A 4 -2.68 -21.00 -0.71
C ASN A 4 -3.45 -20.19 -1.77
N ASN A 5 -4.09 -20.83 -2.75
CA ASN A 5 -4.76 -20.09 -3.83
C ASN A 5 -6.05 -19.37 -3.42
N ASP A 6 -6.66 -19.77 -2.29
CA ASP A 6 -7.92 -19.21 -1.78
C ASP A 6 -7.71 -18.20 -0.65
N LYS A 7 -6.45 -17.97 -0.22
CA LYS A 7 -6.16 -17.02 0.86
C LYS A 7 -5.84 -15.65 0.28
N ASN A 8 -6.42 -14.62 0.89
CA ASN A 8 -6.06 -13.24 0.58
C ASN A 8 -4.54 -13.06 0.72
N PHE A 9 -3.97 -12.26 -0.17
CA PHE A 9 -2.58 -11.82 -0.06
C PHE A 9 -2.57 -10.40 0.49
N VAL A 10 -1.73 -10.14 1.48
CA VAL A 10 -1.66 -8.85 2.16
C VAL A 10 -0.29 -8.24 1.95
N SER A 11 -0.27 -6.95 1.65
CA SER A 11 0.94 -6.14 1.62
C SER A 11 0.81 -5.02 2.65
N VAL A 12 1.73 -4.97 3.61
CA VAL A 12 1.85 -3.89 4.59
C VAL A 12 3.14 -3.14 4.29
N VAL A 13 3.08 -1.82 4.15
CA VAL A 13 4.26 -0.98 3.97
C VAL A 13 4.27 0.10 5.05
N LEU A 14 5.38 0.18 5.78
CA LEU A 14 5.65 1.28 6.69
C LEU A 14 6.55 2.30 5.99
N LEU A 15 6.06 3.52 5.85
CA LEU A 15 6.82 4.66 5.34
C LEU A 15 7.29 5.51 6.51
N SER A 16 8.49 6.05 6.42
CA SER A 16 9.01 7.08 7.32
C SER A 16 9.44 8.29 6.49
N PHE A 17 9.00 9.46 6.92
CA PHE A 17 9.24 10.72 6.23
C PHE A 17 10.30 11.54 6.99
N PRO A 18 11.19 12.22 6.28
CA PRO A 18 12.24 13.02 6.92
C PRO A 18 11.72 14.36 7.48
N SER A 19 10.52 14.80 7.10
CA SER A 19 9.87 16.01 7.63
C SER A 19 8.37 16.06 7.29
N GLN A 20 7.64 16.96 7.95
CA GLN A 20 6.21 17.23 7.68
C GLN A 20 5.98 17.68 6.23
N LEU A 21 6.80 18.58 5.71
CA LEU A 21 6.70 19.07 4.34
C LEU A 21 6.76 17.92 3.31
N GLN A 22 7.65 16.95 3.53
CA GLN A 22 7.79 15.80 2.64
C GLN A 22 6.57 14.87 2.70
N TYR A 23 6.01 14.67 3.90
CA TYR A 23 4.75 13.95 4.06
C TYR A 23 3.59 14.66 3.36
N ASP A 24 3.45 15.98 3.51
CA ASP A 24 2.34 16.74 2.92
C ASP A 24 2.37 16.66 1.39
N LEU A 25 3.55 16.86 0.79
CA LEU A 25 3.77 16.73 -0.65
C LEU A 25 3.48 15.30 -1.14
N TRP A 26 3.94 14.29 -0.39
CA TRP A 26 3.65 12.90 -0.69
C TRP A 26 2.14 12.61 -0.67
N TYR A 27 1.43 13.11 0.34
CA TYR A 27 0.00 12.87 0.52
C TYR A 27 -0.84 13.54 -0.59
N GLU A 28 -0.49 14.76 -0.97
CA GLU A 28 -1.11 15.47 -2.11
C GLU A 28 -0.97 14.67 -3.41
N LYS A 29 0.26 14.21 -3.72
CA LYS A 29 0.53 13.39 -4.90
C LYS A 29 -0.18 12.04 -4.84
N TYR A 30 -0.27 11.43 -3.66
CA TYR A 30 -0.95 10.15 -3.46
C TYR A 30 -2.43 10.26 -3.85
N ASN A 31 -3.13 11.27 -3.32
CA ASN A 31 -4.55 11.48 -3.61
C ASN A 31 -4.82 11.76 -5.09
N THR A 32 -3.86 12.37 -5.79
CA THR A 32 -3.95 12.62 -7.24
C THR A 32 -3.69 11.36 -8.05
N PHE A 33 -2.69 10.57 -7.66
CA PHE A 33 -2.30 9.35 -8.37
C PHE A 33 -3.37 8.24 -8.25
N TYR A 34 -3.93 8.04 -7.05
CA TYR A 34 -5.00 7.07 -6.79
C TYR A 34 -6.39 7.64 -7.13
N SER A 35 -6.53 8.16 -8.36
CA SER A 35 -7.81 8.64 -8.91
C SER A 35 -8.90 7.54 -8.91
N PRO A 36 -10.20 7.90 -9.02
CA PRO A 36 -11.29 6.92 -9.09
C PRO A 36 -11.08 5.84 -10.16
N LYS A 37 -10.58 6.22 -11.35
CA LYS A 37 -10.28 5.28 -12.44
C LYS A 37 -9.14 4.32 -12.10
N ALA A 38 -8.12 4.80 -11.38
CA ALA A 38 -7.04 3.94 -10.87
C ALA A 38 -7.57 2.94 -9.84
N VAL A 39 -8.44 3.40 -8.94
CA VAL A 39 -9.08 2.53 -7.94
C VAL A 39 -9.96 1.46 -8.60
N GLU A 40 -10.73 1.81 -9.64
CA GLU A 40 -11.51 0.85 -10.43
C GLU A 40 -10.61 -0.21 -11.10
N PHE A 41 -9.49 0.21 -11.68
CA PHE A 41 -8.50 -0.70 -12.24
C PHE A 41 -7.93 -1.65 -11.18
N LEU A 42 -7.57 -1.15 -10.00
CA LEU A 42 -7.05 -1.99 -8.92
C LEU A 42 -8.10 -3.00 -8.44
N LYS A 43 -9.35 -2.57 -8.27
CA LYS A 43 -10.46 -3.44 -7.88
C LYS A 43 -10.73 -4.54 -8.92
N SER A 44 -10.73 -4.20 -10.21
CA SER A 44 -10.94 -5.20 -11.28
C SER A 44 -9.80 -6.21 -11.37
N ASN A 45 -8.59 -5.84 -10.96
CA ASN A 45 -7.44 -6.75 -10.83
C ASN A 45 -7.42 -7.56 -9.52
N GLY A 46 -8.41 -7.36 -8.64
CA GLY A 46 -8.59 -8.16 -7.43
C GLY A 46 -7.99 -7.57 -6.16
N GLN A 47 -7.72 -6.26 -6.12
CA GLN A 47 -7.53 -5.56 -4.85
C GLN A 47 -8.87 -5.41 -4.12
N ILE A 48 -8.94 -5.92 -2.90
CA ILE A 48 -10.14 -5.93 -2.05
C ILE A 48 -10.21 -4.65 -1.22
N MET A 49 -9.09 -4.29 -0.59
CA MET A 49 -9.02 -3.18 0.35
C MET A 49 -7.67 -2.48 0.23
N GLN A 50 -7.70 -1.17 0.49
CA GLN A 50 -6.52 -0.34 0.66
C GLN A 50 -6.80 0.68 1.76
N SER A 51 -5.83 0.86 2.65
CA SER A 51 -5.89 1.89 3.69
C SER A 51 -4.52 2.49 3.93
N ALA A 52 -4.53 3.72 4.42
CA ALA A 52 -3.37 4.43 4.92
C ALA A 52 -3.72 4.96 6.32
N THR A 53 -2.78 4.86 7.25
CA THR A 53 -2.97 5.35 8.61
C THR A 53 -1.70 6.07 9.04
N LEU A 54 -1.84 7.28 9.56
CA LEU A 54 -0.76 7.98 10.25
C LEU A 54 -0.49 7.21 11.54
N VAL A 55 0.75 6.80 11.76
CA VAL A 55 1.13 6.08 12.97
C VAL A 55 1.21 7.09 14.10
N ASP A 56 0.45 6.84 15.16
CA ASP A 56 0.55 7.58 16.40
C ASP A 56 1.68 6.97 17.24
N ASP A 57 2.81 7.66 17.28
CA ASP A 57 3.92 7.30 18.13
C ASP A 57 4.56 8.55 18.77
N ASN A 58 5.13 8.38 19.95
CA ASN A 58 5.68 9.48 20.75
C ASN A 58 7.08 9.92 20.27
N ASN A 59 7.40 9.81 18.98
CA ASN A 59 8.67 10.30 18.46
C ASN A 59 8.45 11.34 17.37
N ASP A 60 9.48 12.14 17.12
CA ASP A 60 9.41 13.25 16.15
C ASP A 60 9.41 12.80 14.68
N MET A 61 9.24 11.49 14.39
CA MET A 61 9.30 10.95 13.04
C MET A 61 7.91 10.58 12.52
N ILE A 62 7.55 11.18 11.40
CA ILE A 62 6.28 10.93 10.74
C ILE A 62 6.32 9.58 10.05
N ARG A 63 5.36 8.71 10.39
CA ARG A 63 5.21 7.39 9.79
C ARG A 63 3.81 7.15 9.28
N VAL A 64 3.71 6.46 8.15
CA VAL A 64 2.44 6.03 7.56
C VAL A 64 2.48 4.52 7.35
N SER A 65 1.48 3.82 7.88
CA SER A 65 1.24 2.42 7.54
C SER A 65 0.25 2.34 6.38
N LEU A 66 0.68 1.72 5.30
CA LEU A 66 -0.14 1.38 4.14
C LEU A 66 -0.47 -0.11 4.18
N ILE A 67 -1.74 -0.44 3.98
CA ILE A 67 -2.21 -1.82 3.91
C ILE A 67 -2.96 -2.00 2.60
N TRP A 68 -2.60 -3.02 1.85
CA TRP A 68 -3.36 -3.52 0.71
C TRP A 68 -3.73 -4.97 0.94
N VAL A 69 -4.99 -5.31 0.68
CA VAL A 69 -5.50 -6.67 0.69
C VAL A 69 -5.92 -7.03 -0.72
N TYR A 70 -5.45 -8.17 -1.20
CA TYR A 70 -5.72 -8.71 -2.52
C TYR A 70 -6.36 -10.08 -2.40
N LYS A 71 -7.20 -10.47 -3.35
CA LYS A 71 -7.86 -11.79 -3.36
C LYS A 71 -6.88 -12.97 -3.30
N ASN A 72 -5.68 -12.80 -3.87
CA ASN A 72 -4.60 -13.79 -3.87
C ASN A 72 -3.29 -13.14 -4.35
N LYS A 73 -2.20 -13.93 -4.36
CA LYS A 73 -0.87 -13.45 -4.79
C LYS A 73 -0.86 -12.96 -6.25
N LYS A 74 -1.60 -13.60 -7.15
CA LYS A 74 -1.70 -13.17 -8.54
C LYS A 74 -2.31 -11.76 -8.65
N ALA A 75 -3.36 -11.48 -7.90
CA ALA A 75 -3.96 -10.15 -7.87
C ALA A 75 -2.98 -9.08 -7.35
N TYR A 76 -2.18 -9.41 -6.34
CA TYR A 76 -1.07 -8.56 -5.91
C TYR A 76 -0.11 -8.28 -7.06
N GLU A 77 0.38 -9.31 -7.76
CA GLU A 77 1.32 -9.17 -8.88
C GLU A 77 0.76 -8.32 -10.03
N ASP A 78 -0.53 -8.48 -10.35
CA ASP A 78 -1.20 -7.68 -11.38
C ASP A 78 -1.37 -6.21 -10.96
N CYS A 79 -1.70 -5.95 -9.69
CA CYS A 79 -1.80 -4.59 -9.15
C CYS A 79 -0.42 -3.91 -9.01
N GLN A 80 0.66 -4.66 -8.78
CA GLN A 80 2.01 -4.09 -8.66
C GLN A 80 2.50 -3.39 -9.92
N LYS A 81 1.97 -3.72 -11.10
CA LYS A 81 2.27 -2.99 -12.34
C LYS A 81 1.88 -1.50 -12.24
N PHE A 82 0.77 -1.22 -11.55
CA PHE A 82 0.30 0.14 -11.28
C PHE A 82 1.04 0.76 -10.08
N HIS A 83 1.11 0.06 -8.94
CA HIS A 83 1.80 0.59 -7.75
C HIS A 83 3.29 0.84 -7.98
N GLY A 84 3.94 0.09 -8.87
CA GLY A 84 5.33 0.33 -9.28
C GLY A 84 5.54 1.68 -9.97
N GLN A 85 4.51 2.26 -10.61
CA GLN A 85 4.60 3.62 -11.15
C GLN A 85 4.47 4.66 -10.04
N TRP A 86 3.65 4.41 -9.01
CA TRP A 86 3.58 5.29 -7.84
C TRP A 86 4.95 5.45 -7.17
N ALA A 87 5.70 4.35 -7.03
CA ALA A 87 7.03 4.39 -6.42
C ALA A 87 7.99 5.35 -7.13
N LYS A 88 7.83 5.59 -8.43
CA LYS A 88 8.64 6.54 -9.21
C LYS A 88 8.24 8.00 -9.01
N ILE A 89 7.06 8.26 -8.47
CA ILE A 89 6.49 9.59 -8.27
C ILE A 89 6.58 9.97 -6.79
N GLY A 90 6.08 9.10 -5.92
CA GLY A 90 6.05 9.31 -4.47
C GLY A 90 7.33 8.89 -3.75
N GLY A 91 8.24 8.18 -4.42
CA GLY A 91 9.45 7.61 -3.81
C GLY A 91 10.40 8.66 -3.24
N ASP A 92 10.56 9.78 -3.94
CA ASP A 92 11.54 10.82 -3.60
C ASP A 92 11.21 11.55 -2.28
N PHE A 93 9.95 11.49 -1.84
CA PHE A 93 9.51 12.10 -0.58
C PHE A 93 9.72 11.21 0.64
N ILE A 94 10.06 9.93 0.43
CA ILE A 94 10.13 8.92 1.48
C ILE A 94 11.59 8.76 1.93
N GLY A 95 11.85 8.91 3.23
CA GLY A 95 13.18 8.67 3.81
C GLY A 95 13.48 7.19 3.96
N LYS A 96 12.47 6.38 4.32
CA LYS A 96 12.58 4.91 4.41
C LYS A 96 11.24 4.24 4.13
N ALA A 97 11.28 3.13 3.39
CA ALA A 97 10.14 2.23 3.21
C ALA A 97 10.51 0.82 3.70
N SER A 98 9.58 0.15 4.39
CA SER A 98 9.72 -1.25 4.80
C SER A 98 8.46 -2.01 4.45
N GLY A 99 8.57 -3.02 3.59
CA GLY A 99 7.43 -3.76 3.04
C GLY A 99 7.39 -5.21 3.50
N TYR A 100 6.23 -5.63 4.00
CA TYR A 100 5.95 -6.97 4.53
C TYR A 100 4.78 -7.56 3.75
N ARG A 101 4.97 -8.74 3.18
CA ARG A 101 4.01 -9.32 2.22
C ARG A 101 3.84 -10.81 2.46
N GLY A 102 2.61 -11.29 2.43
CA GLY A 102 2.34 -12.70 2.65
C GLY A 102 0.87 -13.08 2.55
N ASN A 103 0.62 -14.38 2.67
CA ASN A 103 -0.73 -14.93 2.72
C ASN A 103 -1.36 -14.61 4.08
N GLN A 104 -2.62 -14.19 4.07
CA GLN A 104 -3.41 -14.00 5.28
C GLN A 104 -3.56 -15.36 6.00
N ILE A 105 -3.31 -15.37 7.31
CA ILE A 105 -3.42 -16.58 8.13
C ILE A 105 -4.81 -16.69 8.79
N TRP A 106 -5.36 -15.56 9.28
CA TRP A 106 -6.67 -15.45 9.92
C TRP A 106 -7.25 -14.03 9.79
N GLY A 107 -8.55 -13.86 10.01
CA GLY A 107 -9.26 -12.57 10.02
C GLY A 107 -10.77 -12.74 9.85
N PHE A 108 -11.54 -11.66 10.06
CA PHE A 108 -12.98 -11.65 9.81
C PHE A 108 -13.26 -11.17 8.38
N SER A 109 -14.31 -11.73 7.75
CA SER A 109 -14.81 -11.36 6.42
C SER A 109 -16.01 -10.46 6.51
#